data_AF-A0A937UJV3-F1
#
_entry.id   AF-A0A937UJV3-F1
#
_cell.length_a   1.000
_cell.length_b   1.000
_cell.length_c   1.000
_cell.angle_alpha   90.00
_cell.angle_beta   90.00
_cell.angle_gamma   90.00
#
_symmetry.space_group_name_H-M   'P 1'
#
loop_
_entity.id
_entity.type
_entity.pdbx_description
1 polymer ?
#
loop_
_entity_poly.entity_id
_entity_poly.type
_entity_poly.pdbx_seq_one_letter_code
_entity_poly.pdbx_strand_id
1 'polypeptide(L)'
;MSFETNIYAFADEIRGFDYSLAYRDHLWNIIFPDNLGKWQHLCIAQYERTFYINHIDGRTGGLEVQPGKSVKPTAQFGISSSPLHHEVEAQLWETLTTYARKWLKTVKKNWIKANREMLENYPLNRRYGIVPNSLIRASLPDIYRLDSELGKTRTKKLVRLVETGYFSKEENTVVSSMRASDYFSYCRIAYIAGRRKNETVDETLSGREMYARYADGRHEGLLDIDENSEQEFADWIEGIHPKKGLGGHPWEIKRGGNTTHIDLYVTRPSINRKNGFKVELRGASISRMVETMKMFLAIQKASLPISIDDPEGVRKRLLAQDNIGIVPCYDSLHRACQHFRKDEDVYDVLYYDDLGRFKRRISPFITWKPLPLLKPRNK
;
A
#
# COMPACT_ATOMS: atom_id res chain seq x y z
N MET A 1 34.12 3.31 -26.66
CA MET A 1 34.26 2.39 -25.50
C MET A 1 33.21 1.32 -25.70
N SER A 2 33.49 0.02 -25.52
CA SER A 2 32.43 -0.98 -25.71
C SER A 2 31.33 -0.78 -24.64
N PHE A 3 30.08 -1.12 -24.98
CA PHE A 3 28.92 -1.05 -24.08
C PHE A 3 29.24 -1.62 -22.70
N GLU A 4 29.73 -2.86 -22.64
CA GLU A 4 30.09 -3.54 -21.38
C GLU A 4 31.17 -2.80 -20.59
N THR A 5 32.18 -2.27 -21.26
CA THR A 5 33.25 -1.50 -20.60
C THR A 5 32.69 -0.24 -19.94
N ASN A 6 31.73 0.43 -20.58
CA ASN A 6 31.07 1.60 -19.99
C ASN A 6 30.24 1.24 -18.76
N ILE A 7 29.47 0.14 -18.84
CA ILE A 7 28.66 -0.36 -17.73
C ILE A 7 29.52 -0.80 -16.54
N TYR A 8 30.62 -1.55 -16.79
CA TYR A 8 31.55 -1.94 -15.72
C TYR A 8 32.20 -0.72 -15.07
N ALA A 9 32.63 0.27 -15.86
CA ALA A 9 33.19 1.49 -15.32
C ALA A 9 32.18 2.27 -14.47
N PHE A 10 30.90 2.31 -14.88
CA PHE A 10 29.84 2.90 -14.07
C PHE A 10 29.63 2.16 -12.73
N ALA A 11 29.56 0.82 -12.77
CA ALA A 11 29.43 -0.02 -11.57
C ALA A 11 30.62 0.12 -10.60
N ASP A 12 31.83 0.34 -11.12
CA ASP A 12 33.00 0.61 -10.29
C ASP A 12 32.98 2.04 -9.71
N GLU A 13 32.60 3.04 -10.52
CA GLU A 13 32.55 4.44 -10.11
C GLU A 13 31.53 4.69 -8.98
N ILE A 14 30.38 4.00 -9.00
CA ILE A 14 29.31 4.20 -8.00
C ILE A 14 29.71 3.72 -6.60
N ARG A 15 30.63 2.75 -6.48
CA ARG A 15 31.17 2.30 -5.18
C ARG A 15 31.88 3.41 -4.41
N GLY A 16 32.31 4.47 -5.10
CA GLY A 16 32.90 5.65 -4.51
C GLY A 16 31.91 6.60 -3.83
N PHE A 17 30.63 6.24 -3.75
CA PHE A 17 29.57 7.06 -3.16
C PHE A 17 28.87 6.32 -2.01
N ASP A 18 28.33 7.10 -1.08
CA ASP A 18 27.52 6.61 0.03
C ASP A 18 26.25 5.91 -0.50
N TYR A 19 25.82 4.89 0.23
CA TYR A 19 24.61 4.11 -0.05
C TYR A 19 23.73 4.01 1.18
N SER A 20 22.47 3.66 0.93
CA SER A 20 21.56 3.15 1.95
C SER A 20 21.60 1.62 2.00
N LEU A 21 21.17 1.04 3.12
CA LEU A 21 20.99 -0.40 3.23
C LEU A 21 19.51 -0.76 3.04
N ALA A 22 19.23 -1.67 2.13
CA ALA A 22 17.93 -2.35 2.02
C ALA A 22 18.13 -3.82 2.43
N TYR A 23 17.70 -4.17 3.64
CA TYR A 23 18.05 -5.43 4.29
C TYR A 23 19.57 -5.63 4.42
N ARG A 24 20.19 -6.36 3.48
CA ARG A 24 21.64 -6.62 3.42
C ARG A 24 22.30 -6.03 2.18
N ASP A 25 21.53 -5.39 1.30
CA ASP A 25 22.00 -4.94 0.00
C ASP A 25 22.39 -3.47 0.05
N HIS A 26 23.48 -3.13 -0.64
CA HIS A 26 23.85 -1.73 -0.83
C HIS A 26 22.97 -1.12 -1.91
N LEU A 27 22.29 -0.03 -1.58
CA LEU A 27 21.33 0.63 -2.44
C LEU A 27 21.75 2.08 -2.72
N TRP A 28 21.97 2.40 -3.99
CA TRP A 28 22.17 3.76 -4.49
C TRP A 28 20.96 4.21 -5.30
N ASN A 29 20.53 5.44 -5.06
CA ASN A 29 19.58 6.14 -5.91
C ASN A 29 20.30 7.33 -6.54
N ILE A 30 20.36 7.36 -7.87
CA ILE A 30 21.05 8.40 -8.63
C ILE A 30 20.01 9.12 -9.47
N ILE A 31 19.83 10.41 -9.19
CA ILE A 31 19.00 11.32 -9.95
C ILE A 31 19.92 12.29 -10.70
N PHE A 32 19.81 12.34 -12.02
CA PHE A 32 20.71 13.13 -12.87
C PHE A 32 20.01 13.66 -14.12
N PRO A 33 20.44 14.82 -14.67
CA PRO A 33 19.95 15.32 -15.94
C PRO A 33 20.70 14.68 -17.13
N ASP A 34 20.00 14.42 -18.23
CA ASP A 34 20.60 14.13 -19.53
C ASP A 34 21.07 15.42 -20.24
N ASN A 35 21.56 15.28 -21.48
CA ASN A 35 22.02 16.41 -22.29
C ASN A 35 20.92 17.40 -22.68
N LEU A 36 19.65 17.01 -22.64
CA LEU A 36 18.49 17.86 -22.91
C LEU A 36 17.94 18.49 -21.62
N GLY A 37 18.59 18.23 -20.46
CA GLY A 37 18.14 18.68 -19.16
C GLY A 37 16.96 17.88 -18.59
N LYS A 38 16.58 16.76 -19.22
CA LYS A 38 15.56 15.87 -18.68
C LYS A 38 16.17 15.00 -17.59
N TRP A 39 15.53 15.01 -16.43
CA TRP A 39 15.96 14.22 -15.28
C TRP A 39 15.66 12.74 -15.47
N GLN A 40 16.58 11.90 -15.04
CA GLN A 40 16.55 10.43 -15.06
C GLN A 40 16.77 9.92 -13.62
N HIS A 41 16.19 8.76 -13.28
CA HIS A 41 16.36 8.14 -11.96
C HIS A 41 16.78 6.68 -12.10
N LEU A 42 18.01 6.38 -11.67
CA LEU A 42 18.51 5.00 -11.56
C LEU A 42 18.51 4.54 -10.11
N CYS A 43 18.06 3.30 -9.90
CA CYS A 43 18.17 2.57 -8.65
C CYS A 43 19.15 1.41 -8.85
N ILE A 44 20.18 1.34 -8.01
CA ILE A 44 21.25 0.36 -8.11
C ILE A 44 21.30 -0.41 -6.79
N ALA A 45 21.04 -1.71 -6.85
CA ALA A 45 21.25 -2.62 -5.74
C ALA A 45 22.49 -3.47 -5.99
N GLN A 46 23.34 -3.64 -4.98
CA GLN A 46 24.44 -4.61 -5.03
C GLN A 46 24.15 -5.73 -4.05
N TYR A 47 24.04 -6.95 -4.59
CA TYR A 47 24.01 -8.19 -3.83
C TYR A 47 25.28 -8.97 -4.15
N GLU A 48 26.07 -9.25 -3.11
CA GLU A 48 27.41 -9.84 -3.24
C GLU A 48 28.31 -9.06 -4.23
N ARG A 49 28.59 -9.64 -5.40
CA ARG A 49 29.42 -9.05 -6.46
C ARG A 49 28.62 -8.64 -7.70
N THR A 50 27.30 -8.72 -7.64
CA THR A 50 26.39 -8.44 -8.75
C THR A 50 25.65 -7.15 -8.49
N PHE A 51 25.59 -6.28 -9.50
CA PHE A 51 24.75 -5.09 -9.48
C PHE A 51 23.48 -5.31 -10.28
N TYR A 52 22.37 -4.86 -9.73
CA TYR A 52 21.08 -4.75 -10.38
C TYR A 52 20.77 -3.27 -10.59
N ILE A 53 20.81 -2.82 -11.84
CA ILE A 53 20.62 -1.41 -12.22
C ILE A 53 19.25 -1.29 -12.88
N ASN A 54 18.36 -0.52 -12.27
CA ASN A 54 16.99 -0.31 -12.77
C ASN A 54 16.76 1.17 -13.09
N HIS A 55 16.07 1.43 -14.19
CA HIS A 55 15.62 2.76 -14.58
C HIS A 55 14.19 2.96 -14.08
N ILE A 56 14.03 3.76 -13.02
CA ILE A 56 12.77 3.87 -12.26
C ILE A 56 11.65 4.50 -13.10
N ASP A 57 11.97 5.52 -13.87
CA ASP A 57 11.02 6.27 -14.69
C ASP A 57 11.10 5.92 -16.20
N GLY A 58 11.83 4.85 -16.51
CA GLY A 58 12.16 4.43 -17.86
C GLY A 58 11.30 3.29 -18.40
N ARG A 59 11.26 3.20 -19.73
CA ARG A 59 10.75 2.01 -20.44
C ARG A 59 11.83 0.96 -20.71
N THR A 60 13.05 1.20 -20.24
CA THR A 60 14.17 0.25 -20.36
C THR A 60 14.04 -0.79 -19.25
N GLY A 61 14.24 -2.07 -19.56
CA GLY A 61 14.38 -3.11 -18.55
C GLY A 61 15.58 -2.85 -17.65
N GLY A 62 15.81 -3.69 -16.64
CA GLY A 62 16.99 -3.54 -15.78
C GLY A 62 18.23 -4.18 -16.38
N LEU A 63 19.37 -4.00 -15.71
CA LEU A 63 20.62 -4.72 -16.01
C LEU A 63 21.09 -5.49 -14.78
N GLU A 64 21.49 -6.74 -14.99
CA GLU A 64 22.34 -7.51 -14.10
C GLU A 64 23.79 -7.38 -14.59
N VAL A 65 24.65 -6.87 -13.72
CA VAL A 65 26.05 -6.57 -14.04
C VAL A 65 26.96 -7.31 -13.08
N GLN A 66 27.77 -8.20 -13.61
CA GLN A 66 28.91 -8.79 -12.93
C GLN A 66 30.19 -8.16 -13.51
N PRO A 67 30.83 -7.21 -12.82
CA PRO A 67 31.97 -6.46 -13.36
C PRO A 67 33.07 -7.38 -13.90
N GLY A 68 33.48 -7.13 -15.15
CA GLY A 68 34.49 -7.92 -15.85
C GLY A 68 34.05 -9.32 -16.29
N LYS A 69 32.77 -9.69 -16.12
CA LYS A 69 32.23 -11.01 -16.50
C LYS A 69 31.08 -10.93 -17.48
N SER A 70 30.00 -10.23 -17.13
CA SER A 70 28.82 -10.14 -18.00
C SER A 70 27.94 -8.93 -17.68
N VAL A 71 27.27 -8.41 -18.71
CA VAL A 71 26.10 -7.52 -18.61
C VAL A 71 24.91 -8.23 -19.23
N LYS A 72 23.83 -8.42 -18.47
CA LYS A 72 22.62 -9.10 -18.93
C LYS A 72 21.40 -8.21 -18.70
N PRO A 73 20.48 -8.09 -19.67
CA PRO A 73 19.19 -7.45 -19.41
C PRO A 73 18.40 -8.29 -18.40
N THR A 74 17.76 -7.64 -17.44
CA THR A 74 16.77 -8.29 -16.58
C THR A 74 15.39 -8.06 -17.17
N ALA A 75 14.60 -9.12 -17.24
CA ALA A 75 13.23 -9.02 -17.72
C ALA A 75 12.45 -8.04 -16.84
N GLN A 76 11.82 -7.04 -17.46
CA GLN A 76 10.77 -6.27 -16.81
C GLN A 76 9.60 -7.23 -16.56
N PHE A 77 9.03 -7.24 -15.36
CA PHE A 77 7.86 -8.08 -15.05
C PHE A 77 6.78 -7.90 -16.14
N GLY A 78 6.56 -8.95 -16.95
CA GLY A 78 5.48 -9.00 -17.94
C GLY A 78 5.83 -8.62 -19.40
N ILE A 79 7.09 -8.36 -19.77
CA ILE A 79 7.46 -8.07 -21.17
C ILE A 79 8.46 -9.12 -21.68
N SER A 80 8.02 -9.92 -22.65
CA SER A 80 8.90 -10.78 -23.45
C SER A 80 9.69 -9.91 -24.44
N SER A 81 11.01 -9.91 -24.35
CA SER A 81 11.87 -9.13 -25.25
C SER A 81 12.25 -9.93 -26.50
N SER A 82 11.92 -9.40 -27.68
CA SER A 82 12.39 -9.87 -28.99
C SER A 82 13.81 -9.35 -29.30
N PRO A 83 14.64 -10.04 -30.11
CA PRO A 83 16.03 -9.67 -30.38
C PRO A 83 16.27 -8.26 -30.95
N LEU A 84 15.30 -7.67 -31.69
CA LEU A 84 15.36 -6.28 -32.15
C LEU A 84 15.29 -5.26 -30.99
N HIS A 85 14.76 -5.65 -29.82
CA HIS A 85 14.74 -4.79 -28.63
C HIS A 85 16.12 -4.69 -27.97
N HIS A 86 17.00 -5.68 -28.13
CA HIS A 86 18.28 -5.71 -27.40
C HIS A 86 19.29 -4.66 -27.87
N GLU A 87 19.38 -4.38 -29.17
CA GLU A 87 20.31 -3.35 -29.67
C GLU A 87 19.86 -1.93 -29.29
N VAL A 88 18.56 -1.65 -29.40
CA VAL A 88 17.97 -0.37 -28.98
C VAL A 88 18.12 -0.18 -27.47
N GLU A 89 17.93 -1.24 -26.68
CA GLU A 89 18.09 -1.21 -25.23
C GLU A 89 19.55 -1.01 -24.81
N ALA A 90 20.51 -1.62 -25.51
CA ALA A 90 21.94 -1.40 -25.28
C ALA A 90 22.35 0.06 -25.54
N GLN A 91 21.89 0.66 -26.64
CA GLN A 91 22.16 2.08 -26.95
C GLN A 91 21.57 3.03 -25.91
N LEU A 92 20.36 2.73 -25.43
CA LEU A 92 19.71 3.50 -24.35
C LEU A 92 20.51 3.41 -23.05
N TRP A 93 20.94 2.21 -22.66
CA TRP A 93 21.76 2.02 -21.46
C TRP A 93 23.14 2.63 -21.57
N GLU A 94 23.77 2.59 -22.75
CA GLU A 94 25.05 3.28 -23.01
C GLU A 94 24.90 4.80 -22.81
N THR A 95 23.80 5.36 -23.32
CA THR A 95 23.47 6.78 -23.18
C THR A 95 23.22 7.15 -21.71
N LEU A 96 22.35 6.40 -21.03
CA LEU A 96 22.01 6.62 -19.62
C LEU A 96 23.24 6.54 -18.72
N THR A 97 24.06 5.51 -18.88
CA THR A 97 25.27 5.34 -18.05
C THR A 97 26.34 6.36 -18.35
N THR A 98 26.48 6.79 -19.61
CA THR A 98 27.36 7.90 -19.97
C THR A 98 26.97 9.19 -19.22
N TYR A 99 25.68 9.54 -19.19
CA TYR A 99 25.20 10.71 -18.46
C TYR A 99 25.28 10.54 -16.93
N ALA A 100 24.95 9.35 -16.42
CA ALA A 100 25.11 9.05 -15.00
C ALA A 100 26.56 9.24 -14.56
N ARG A 101 27.54 8.68 -15.30
CA ARG A 101 28.98 8.85 -15.02
C ARG A 101 29.43 10.31 -15.10
N LYS A 102 28.93 11.07 -16.08
CA LYS A 102 29.18 12.53 -16.16
C LYS A 102 28.67 13.23 -14.90
N TRP A 103 27.47 12.88 -14.43
CA TRP A 103 26.91 13.41 -13.18
C TRP A 103 27.73 12.99 -11.95
N LEU A 104 28.19 11.74 -11.86
CA LEU A 104 29.07 11.29 -10.77
C LEU A 104 30.33 12.16 -10.67
N LYS A 105 30.93 12.57 -11.80
CA LYS A 105 32.07 13.49 -11.82
C LYS A 105 31.69 14.88 -11.28
N THR A 106 30.53 15.40 -11.66
CA THR A 106 30.00 16.67 -11.12
C THR A 106 29.81 16.59 -9.60
N VAL A 107 29.21 15.50 -9.10
CA VAL A 107 28.97 15.27 -7.68
C VAL A 107 30.30 15.12 -6.92
N LYS A 108 31.28 14.40 -7.46
CA LYS A 108 32.63 14.30 -6.86
C LYS A 108 33.31 15.65 -6.70
N LYS A 109 33.12 16.57 -7.65
CA LYS A 109 33.70 17.92 -7.59
C LYS A 109 33.05 18.79 -6.53
N ASN A 110 31.72 18.77 -6.43
CA ASN A 110 30.97 19.54 -5.42
C ASN A 110 29.59 18.92 -5.19
N TRP A 111 29.52 17.98 -4.25
CA TRP A 111 28.31 17.22 -3.99
C TRP A 111 27.19 18.08 -3.41
N ILE A 112 27.50 19.10 -2.61
CA ILE A 112 26.51 20.02 -2.04
C ILE A 112 25.80 20.79 -3.16
N LYS A 113 26.55 21.39 -4.08
CA LYS A 113 25.98 22.13 -5.21
C LYS A 113 25.16 21.22 -6.13
N ALA A 114 25.66 20.03 -6.44
CA ALA A 114 24.95 19.08 -7.30
C ALA A 114 23.63 18.60 -6.70
N ASN A 115 23.61 18.26 -5.41
CA ASN A 115 22.37 17.85 -4.73
C ASN A 115 21.37 19.02 -4.59
N ARG A 116 21.84 20.26 -4.41
CA ARG A 116 20.98 21.45 -4.44
C ARG A 116 20.34 21.67 -5.81
N GLU A 117 21.11 21.54 -6.88
CA GLU A 117 20.60 21.64 -8.25
C GLU A 117 19.53 20.58 -8.54
N MET A 118 19.73 19.34 -8.10
CA MET A 118 18.72 18.29 -8.14
C MET A 118 17.46 18.68 -7.35
N LEU A 119 17.63 19.15 -6.11
CA LEU A 119 16.50 19.55 -5.27
C LEU A 119 15.67 20.69 -5.87
N GLU A 120 16.30 21.61 -6.59
CA GLU A 120 15.62 22.75 -7.23
C GLU A 120 14.94 22.35 -8.55
N ASN A 121 15.53 21.43 -9.33
CA ASN A 121 15.12 21.20 -10.71
C ASN A 121 14.44 19.84 -10.97
N TYR A 122 14.51 18.87 -10.05
CA TYR A 122 13.86 17.57 -10.26
C TYR A 122 12.33 17.72 -10.33
N PRO A 123 11.63 17.18 -11.35
CA PRO A 123 10.20 17.46 -11.54
C PRO A 123 9.34 17.08 -10.35
N LEU A 124 8.41 17.96 -9.94
CA LEU A 124 7.54 17.73 -8.78
C LEU A 124 6.63 16.50 -8.95
N ASN A 125 6.20 16.20 -10.18
CA ASN A 125 5.42 14.99 -10.47
C ASN A 125 6.21 13.69 -10.39
N ARG A 126 7.50 13.75 -10.05
CA ARG A 126 8.37 12.60 -9.81
C ARG A 126 8.83 12.50 -8.35
N ARG A 127 8.22 13.30 -7.46
CA ARG A 127 8.56 13.35 -6.03
C ARG A 127 7.43 12.75 -5.21
N TYR A 128 7.80 12.19 -4.07
CA TYR A 128 6.85 11.87 -3.02
C TYR A 128 6.59 13.12 -2.16
N GLY A 129 5.37 13.28 -1.70
CA GLY A 129 5.00 14.33 -0.75
C GLY A 129 3.74 13.99 0.02
N ILE A 130 3.39 14.81 1.00
CA ILE A 130 2.11 14.71 1.72
C ILE A 130 1.43 16.07 1.71
N VAL A 131 0.10 16.06 1.67
CA VAL A 131 -0.72 17.26 1.72
C VAL A 131 -1.97 17.02 2.57
N PRO A 132 -2.41 17.99 3.40
CA PRO A 132 -3.61 17.82 4.21
C PRO A 132 -4.84 17.49 3.36
N ASN A 133 -5.59 16.43 3.72
CA ASN A 133 -6.80 16.02 3.00
C ASN A 133 -7.87 17.13 3.02
N SER A 134 -7.96 17.88 4.12
CA SER A 134 -8.83 19.06 4.23
C SER A 134 -8.60 20.08 3.10
N LEU A 135 -7.35 20.36 2.73
CA LEU A 135 -7.01 21.27 1.64
C LEU A 135 -7.38 20.68 0.28
N ILE A 136 -7.16 19.38 0.08
CA ILE A 136 -7.56 18.65 -1.13
C ILE A 136 -9.08 18.75 -1.31
N ARG A 137 -9.87 18.39 -0.30
CA ARG A 137 -11.34 18.49 -0.36
C ARG A 137 -11.86 19.90 -0.59
N ALA A 138 -11.16 20.92 -0.07
CA ALA A 138 -11.52 22.32 -0.27
C ALA A 138 -11.13 22.87 -1.66
N SER A 139 -10.25 22.15 -2.38
CA SER A 139 -9.71 22.60 -3.67
C SER A 139 -10.23 21.80 -4.85
N LEU A 140 -10.48 20.50 -4.68
CA LEU A 140 -10.96 19.57 -5.70
C LEU A 140 -12.43 19.24 -5.41
N PRO A 141 -13.41 19.90 -6.05
CA PRO A 141 -14.83 19.72 -5.74
C PRO A 141 -15.34 18.32 -6.08
N ASP A 142 -14.77 17.68 -7.10
CA ASP A 142 -15.22 16.38 -7.62
C ASP A 142 -14.52 15.19 -6.96
N ILE A 143 -13.63 15.43 -5.98
CA ILE A 143 -12.96 14.33 -5.31
C ILE A 143 -13.97 13.50 -4.52
N TYR A 144 -13.81 12.17 -4.57
CA TYR A 144 -14.62 11.26 -3.80
C TYR A 144 -14.52 11.52 -2.29
N ARG A 145 -15.67 11.45 -1.59
CA ARG A 145 -15.79 11.81 -0.17
C ARG A 145 -16.56 10.75 0.61
N LEU A 146 -15.83 10.07 1.50
CA LEU A 146 -16.38 9.07 2.43
C LEU A 146 -17.52 9.62 3.28
N ASP A 147 -17.35 10.83 3.83
CA ASP A 147 -18.32 11.48 4.70
C ASP A 147 -19.63 11.79 3.98
N SER A 148 -19.53 12.12 2.69
CA SER A 148 -20.67 12.44 1.83
C SER A 148 -21.45 11.19 1.44
N GLU A 149 -20.76 10.12 1.01
CA GLU A 149 -21.45 8.87 0.65
C GLU A 149 -22.03 8.14 1.88
N LEU A 150 -21.32 8.13 3.00
CA LEU A 150 -21.82 7.52 4.24
C LEU A 150 -23.03 8.27 4.81
N GLY A 151 -23.02 9.60 4.68
CA GLY A 151 -24.06 10.52 5.12
C GLY A 151 -23.83 11.06 6.54
N LYS A 152 -24.24 12.32 6.74
CA LYS A 152 -23.97 13.13 7.96
C LYS A 152 -24.28 12.42 9.28
N THR A 153 -25.44 11.75 9.38
CA THR A 153 -25.86 11.08 10.62
C THR A 153 -24.94 9.91 10.98
N ARG A 154 -24.60 9.06 10.01
CA ARG A 154 -23.72 7.91 10.22
C ARG A 154 -22.28 8.35 10.48
N THR A 155 -21.80 9.37 9.76
CA THR A 155 -20.49 9.99 10.00
C THR A 155 -20.37 10.48 11.44
N LYS A 156 -21.33 11.29 11.92
CA LYS A 156 -21.34 11.77 13.32
C LYS A 156 -21.36 10.63 14.32
N LYS A 157 -22.13 9.58 14.06
CA LYS A 157 -22.21 8.41 14.95
C LYS A 157 -20.85 7.71 15.06
N LEU A 158 -20.17 7.45 13.95
CA LEU A 158 -18.85 6.82 13.96
C LEU A 158 -17.80 7.66 14.67
N VAL A 159 -17.72 8.95 14.35
CA VAL A 159 -16.80 9.88 15.01
C VAL A 159 -17.02 9.87 16.52
N ARG A 160 -18.28 9.95 16.98
CA ARG A 160 -18.61 9.90 18.40
C ARG A 160 -18.21 8.57 19.05
N LEU A 161 -18.39 7.44 18.39
CA LEU A 161 -17.98 6.14 18.94
C LEU A 161 -16.47 6.11 19.21
N VAL A 162 -15.67 6.65 18.28
CA VAL A 162 -14.22 6.78 18.46
C VAL A 162 -13.91 7.72 19.64
N GLU A 163 -14.46 8.94 19.63
CA GLU A 163 -14.16 9.98 20.63
C GLU A 163 -14.64 9.64 22.05
N THR A 164 -15.64 8.77 22.19
CA THR A 164 -16.15 8.30 23.50
C THR A 164 -15.45 7.04 24.01
N GLY A 165 -14.40 6.58 23.31
CA GLY A 165 -13.62 5.41 23.70
C GLY A 165 -14.38 4.09 23.57
N TYR A 166 -15.37 3.99 22.67
CA TYR A 166 -16.14 2.76 22.44
C TYR A 166 -15.23 1.54 22.22
N PHE A 167 -14.19 1.72 21.40
CA PHE A 167 -13.25 0.66 20.98
C PHE A 167 -12.23 0.26 22.04
N SER A 168 -12.11 1.03 23.13
CA SER A 168 -11.21 0.72 24.25
C SER A 168 -11.90 -0.11 25.34
N LYS A 169 -13.20 -0.35 25.20
CA LYS A 169 -14.04 -1.07 26.16
C LYS A 169 -14.22 -2.51 25.69
N GLU A 170 -13.83 -3.47 26.53
CA GLU A 170 -13.89 -4.88 26.18
C GLU A 170 -15.33 -5.35 25.96
N GLU A 171 -16.28 -4.88 26.76
CA GLU A 171 -17.70 -5.22 26.64
C GLU A 171 -18.31 -4.86 25.27
N ASN A 172 -17.69 -3.93 24.55
CA ASN A 172 -18.12 -3.49 23.22
C ASN A 172 -17.44 -4.24 22.08
N THR A 173 -16.34 -4.95 22.34
CA THR A 173 -15.45 -5.48 21.29
C THR A 173 -15.09 -6.95 21.47
N VAL A 174 -15.38 -7.54 22.64
CA VAL A 174 -15.07 -8.92 23.00
C VAL A 174 -16.35 -9.65 23.39
N VAL A 175 -16.57 -10.82 22.79
CA VAL A 175 -17.57 -11.80 23.23
C VAL A 175 -16.93 -12.85 24.14
N SER A 176 -17.65 -13.33 25.16
CA SER A 176 -17.12 -14.31 26.13
C SER A 176 -16.98 -15.72 25.57
N SER A 177 -17.92 -16.12 24.72
CA SER A 177 -17.92 -17.38 23.96
C SER A 177 -18.50 -17.13 22.57
N MET A 178 -18.24 -18.05 21.65
CA MET A 178 -18.67 -17.92 20.25
C MET A 178 -18.78 -19.30 19.61
N ARG A 179 -19.84 -19.51 18.85
CA ARG A 179 -20.09 -20.65 17.97
C ARG A 179 -19.93 -20.21 16.52
N ALA A 180 -19.82 -21.16 15.58
CA ALA A 180 -19.80 -20.77 14.16
C ALA A 180 -21.13 -20.12 13.74
N SER A 181 -22.26 -20.55 14.30
CA SER A 181 -23.57 -19.94 14.07
C SER A 181 -23.65 -18.47 14.54
N ASP A 182 -22.95 -18.12 15.62
CA ASP A 182 -22.81 -16.73 16.05
C ASP A 182 -22.04 -15.93 15.01
N TYR A 183 -20.90 -16.43 14.53
CA TYR A 183 -20.11 -15.79 13.46
C TYR A 183 -20.95 -15.55 12.19
N PHE A 184 -21.69 -16.57 11.75
CA PHE A 184 -22.58 -16.45 10.60
C PHE A 184 -23.69 -15.42 10.81
N SER A 185 -24.13 -15.18 12.05
CA SER A 185 -25.07 -14.11 12.37
C SER A 185 -24.46 -12.71 12.15
N TYR A 186 -23.19 -12.51 12.49
CA TYR A 186 -22.47 -11.29 12.11
C TYR A 186 -22.37 -11.14 10.59
N CYS A 187 -22.02 -12.22 9.88
CA CYS A 187 -21.94 -12.22 8.41
C CYS A 187 -23.26 -11.79 7.78
N ARG A 188 -24.40 -12.33 8.23
CA ARG A 188 -25.73 -11.95 7.73
C ARG A 188 -25.98 -10.46 7.84
N ILE A 189 -25.73 -9.88 9.02
CA ILE A 189 -25.92 -8.44 9.25
C ILE A 189 -25.02 -7.63 8.32
N ALA A 190 -23.75 -8.05 8.19
CA ALA A 190 -22.78 -7.39 7.31
C ALA A 190 -23.21 -7.44 5.84
N TYR A 191 -23.63 -8.59 5.31
CA TYR A 191 -24.06 -8.72 3.93
C TYR A 191 -25.25 -7.82 3.58
N ILE A 192 -26.26 -7.80 4.44
CA ILE A 192 -27.46 -6.98 4.24
C ILE A 192 -27.10 -5.48 4.29
N ALA A 193 -26.32 -5.06 5.28
CA ALA A 193 -25.97 -3.67 5.48
C ALA A 193 -24.94 -3.13 4.47
N GLY A 194 -24.04 -3.99 4.01
CA GLY A 194 -22.94 -3.66 3.11
C GLY A 194 -23.31 -3.66 1.63
N ARG A 195 -24.52 -4.11 1.25
CA ARG A 195 -24.92 -4.20 -0.16
C ARG A 195 -24.74 -2.87 -0.91
N ARG A 196 -24.12 -2.94 -2.08
CA ARG A 196 -24.04 -1.82 -3.03
C ARG A 196 -25.33 -1.73 -3.85
N LYS A 197 -25.54 -0.58 -4.49
CA LYS A 197 -26.76 -0.33 -5.31
C LYS A 197 -26.94 -1.35 -6.45
N ASN A 198 -25.85 -1.89 -6.97
CA ASN A 198 -25.81 -2.86 -8.06
C ASN A 198 -25.64 -4.30 -7.58
N GLU A 199 -25.63 -4.56 -6.27
CA GLU A 199 -25.52 -5.90 -5.71
C GLU A 199 -26.89 -6.41 -5.26
N THR A 200 -27.19 -7.67 -5.58
CA THR A 200 -28.37 -8.36 -5.05
C THR A 200 -27.93 -9.23 -3.87
N VAL A 201 -28.56 -9.03 -2.72
CA VAL A 201 -28.38 -9.86 -1.52
C VAL A 201 -29.72 -10.53 -1.23
N ASP A 202 -29.72 -11.85 -1.22
CA ASP A 202 -30.89 -12.66 -0.93
C ASP A 202 -31.11 -12.72 0.59
N GLU A 203 -31.99 -11.85 1.09
CA GLU A 203 -32.26 -11.71 2.52
C GLU A 203 -32.96 -12.94 3.13
N THR A 204 -33.46 -13.88 2.29
CA THR A 204 -34.12 -15.10 2.76
C THR A 204 -33.16 -16.16 3.30
N LEU A 205 -31.89 -16.12 2.87
CA LEU A 205 -30.84 -17.04 3.29
C LEU A 205 -30.47 -16.89 4.78
N SER A 206 -30.16 -17.99 5.45
CA SER A 206 -29.46 -17.97 6.74
C SER A 206 -28.07 -17.32 6.63
N GLY A 207 -27.48 -16.94 7.76
CA GLY A 207 -26.13 -16.38 7.77
C GLY A 207 -25.07 -17.33 7.22
N ARG A 208 -25.23 -18.65 7.48
CA ARG A 208 -24.34 -19.69 6.97
C ARG A 208 -24.43 -19.78 5.44
N GLU A 209 -25.64 -19.79 4.90
CA GLU A 209 -25.88 -19.83 3.46
C GLU A 209 -25.38 -18.55 2.77
N MET A 210 -25.55 -17.38 3.40
CA MET A 210 -24.97 -16.13 2.90
C MET A 210 -23.44 -16.19 2.87
N TYR A 211 -22.81 -16.68 3.94
CA TYR A 211 -21.36 -16.85 3.97
C TYR A 211 -20.88 -17.81 2.87
N ALA A 212 -21.52 -18.98 2.74
CA ALA A 212 -21.19 -19.94 1.70
C ALA A 212 -21.35 -19.37 0.26
N ARG A 213 -22.33 -18.49 0.05
CA ARG A 213 -22.62 -17.89 -1.25
C ARG A 213 -21.75 -16.67 -1.59
N TYR A 214 -21.45 -15.82 -0.61
CA TYR A 214 -20.92 -14.47 -0.85
C TYR A 214 -19.48 -14.25 -0.37
N ALA A 215 -18.96 -15.10 0.52
CA ALA A 215 -17.57 -15.03 0.95
C ALA A 215 -16.62 -15.44 -0.19
N ASP A 216 -15.31 -15.31 0.06
CA ASP A 216 -14.26 -15.72 -0.88
C ASP A 216 -14.30 -17.23 -1.27
N GLY A 217 -14.88 -18.06 -0.40
CA GLY A 217 -15.07 -19.50 -0.64
C GLY A 217 -13.92 -20.38 -0.16
N ARG A 218 -12.74 -19.82 0.15
CA ARG A 218 -11.63 -20.55 0.79
C ARG A 218 -11.83 -20.59 2.31
N HIS A 219 -12.87 -21.28 2.77
CA HIS A 219 -13.33 -21.27 4.17
C HIS A 219 -12.51 -22.11 5.16
N GLU A 220 -11.49 -22.84 4.72
CA GLU A 220 -10.59 -23.65 5.57
C GLU A 220 -11.31 -24.55 6.59
N GLY A 221 -12.40 -25.20 6.19
CA GLY A 221 -13.16 -26.07 7.07
C GLY A 221 -14.17 -25.40 8.01
N LEU A 222 -14.32 -24.07 7.97
CA LEU A 222 -15.29 -23.35 8.81
C LEU A 222 -16.75 -23.78 8.54
N LEU A 223 -17.07 -24.13 7.30
CA LEU A 223 -18.36 -24.69 6.90
C LEU A 223 -18.51 -26.18 7.19
N ASP A 224 -17.48 -26.82 7.74
CA ASP A 224 -17.49 -28.26 7.98
C ASP A 224 -17.58 -28.59 9.48
N ILE A 225 -17.32 -27.63 10.38
CA ILE A 225 -17.50 -27.80 11.84
C ILE A 225 -18.98 -27.77 12.25
N ASP A 226 -19.30 -28.38 13.39
CA ASP A 226 -20.58 -28.23 14.07
C ASP A 226 -20.76 -26.78 14.49
N GLU A 227 -21.73 -26.11 13.86
CA GLU A 227 -21.94 -24.70 14.04
C GLU A 227 -22.47 -24.30 15.39
N ASN A 228 -23.00 -25.24 16.17
CA ASN A 228 -23.56 -24.99 17.48
C ASN A 228 -22.59 -25.36 18.61
N SER A 229 -21.41 -25.91 18.29
CA SER A 229 -20.38 -26.27 19.26
C SER A 229 -19.41 -25.12 19.50
N GLU A 230 -19.40 -24.59 20.73
CA GLU A 230 -18.41 -23.58 21.17
C GLU A 230 -16.99 -24.16 21.16
N GLN A 231 -16.84 -25.45 21.48
CA GLN A 231 -15.56 -26.13 21.49
C GLN A 231 -15.00 -26.31 20.08
N GLU A 232 -15.82 -26.75 19.10
CA GLU A 232 -15.32 -26.90 17.73
C GLU A 232 -14.88 -25.56 17.14
N PHE A 233 -15.63 -24.48 17.41
CA PHE A 233 -15.23 -23.14 16.96
C PHE A 233 -13.93 -22.68 17.64
N ALA A 234 -13.79 -22.88 18.95
CA ALA A 234 -12.55 -22.56 19.68
C ALA A 234 -11.34 -23.34 19.14
N ASP A 235 -11.48 -24.65 18.95
CA ASP A 235 -10.42 -25.53 18.41
C ASP A 235 -10.03 -25.13 16.99
N TRP A 236 -11.01 -24.72 16.17
CA TRP A 236 -10.78 -24.26 14.80
C TRP A 236 -10.04 -22.92 14.77
N ILE A 237 -10.38 -21.98 15.67
CA ILE A 237 -9.65 -20.71 15.86
C ILE A 237 -8.21 -20.96 16.31
N GLU A 238 -8.00 -21.95 17.20
CA GLU A 238 -6.68 -22.31 17.72
C GLU A 238 -5.83 -23.13 16.74
N GLY A 239 -6.40 -23.52 15.59
CA GLY A 239 -5.69 -24.29 14.57
C GLY A 239 -5.44 -25.75 14.93
N ILE A 240 -6.14 -26.28 15.95
CA ILE A 240 -6.00 -27.65 16.43
C ILE A 240 -7.13 -28.57 15.92
N HIS A 241 -8.22 -28.00 15.40
CA HIS A 241 -9.33 -28.78 14.86
C HIS A 241 -8.93 -29.50 13.55
N PRO A 242 -9.24 -30.80 13.37
CA PRO A 242 -8.80 -31.58 12.20
C PRO A 242 -9.36 -31.08 10.86
N LYS A 243 -10.51 -30.38 10.88
CA LYS A 243 -11.11 -29.78 9.67
C LYS A 243 -10.42 -28.48 9.26
N LYS A 244 -9.57 -27.87 10.09
CA LYS A 244 -8.92 -26.60 9.79
C LYS A 244 -7.88 -26.79 8.68
N GLY A 245 -8.11 -26.13 7.55
CA GLY A 245 -7.16 -26.06 6.44
C GLY A 245 -6.05 -25.02 6.64
N LEU A 246 -5.10 -24.98 5.71
CA LEU A 246 -4.05 -23.96 5.62
C LEU A 246 -4.15 -23.20 4.28
N GLY A 247 -3.92 -21.89 4.31
CA GLY A 247 -3.75 -21.05 3.11
C GLY A 247 -5.04 -20.53 2.47
N GLY A 248 -6.17 -20.61 3.17
CA GLY A 248 -7.44 -20.02 2.78
C GLY A 248 -7.69 -18.64 3.40
N HIS A 249 -8.92 -18.14 3.21
CA HIS A 249 -9.34 -16.78 3.56
C HIS A 249 -10.72 -16.82 4.24
N PRO A 250 -10.87 -17.51 5.37
CA PRO A 250 -12.18 -17.75 6.00
C PRO A 250 -12.85 -16.48 6.55
N TRP A 251 -12.08 -15.40 6.69
CA TRP A 251 -12.59 -14.12 7.16
C TRP A 251 -13.02 -13.19 6.04
N GLU A 252 -12.64 -13.48 4.78
CA GLU A 252 -12.92 -12.64 3.61
C GLU A 252 -14.40 -12.76 3.21
N ILE A 253 -15.24 -12.01 3.92
CA ILE A 253 -16.69 -12.01 3.69
C ILE A 253 -17.07 -11.28 2.40
N LYS A 254 -16.23 -10.36 1.90
CA LYS A 254 -16.39 -9.76 0.56
C LYS A 254 -15.12 -9.93 -0.24
N ARG A 255 -15.24 -10.68 -1.33
CA ARG A 255 -14.14 -10.96 -2.24
C ARG A 255 -13.52 -9.67 -2.80
N GLY A 256 -12.20 -9.62 -2.85
CA GLY A 256 -11.48 -8.55 -3.52
C GLY A 256 -10.03 -8.91 -3.87
N GLY A 257 -9.37 -8.03 -4.60
CA GLY A 257 -7.91 -8.08 -4.68
C GLY A 257 -7.29 -7.83 -3.30
N ASN A 258 -5.98 -8.03 -3.18
CA ASN A 258 -5.27 -7.96 -1.90
C ASN A 258 -5.41 -6.64 -1.10
N THR A 259 -6.01 -5.59 -1.67
CA THR A 259 -6.27 -4.30 -1.02
C THR A 259 -7.76 -3.95 -0.96
N THR A 260 -8.66 -4.75 -1.55
CA THR A 260 -10.07 -4.38 -1.77
C THR A 260 -11.07 -5.40 -1.22
N HIS A 261 -10.58 -6.42 -0.52
CA HIS A 261 -11.44 -7.33 0.23
C HIS A 261 -11.96 -6.65 1.52
N ILE A 262 -13.02 -7.21 2.09
CA ILE A 262 -13.46 -6.90 3.45
C ILE A 262 -13.43 -8.20 4.25
N ASP A 263 -12.69 -8.17 5.34
CA ASP A 263 -12.62 -9.27 6.29
C ASP A 263 -13.48 -8.97 7.52
N LEU A 264 -14.19 -9.99 8.00
CA LEU A 264 -14.74 -10.01 9.35
C LEU A 264 -13.89 -10.97 10.18
N TYR A 265 -12.84 -10.42 10.77
CA TYR A 265 -11.79 -11.19 11.41
C TYR A 265 -12.21 -11.58 12.83
N VAL A 266 -11.94 -12.82 13.24
CA VAL A 266 -12.13 -13.29 14.62
C VAL A 266 -10.80 -13.75 15.19
N THR A 267 -10.42 -13.20 16.36
CA THR A 267 -9.19 -13.57 17.08
C THR A 267 -9.43 -13.75 18.56
N ARG A 268 -8.48 -14.36 19.26
CA ARG A 268 -8.38 -14.19 20.72
C ARG A 268 -8.13 -12.71 21.08
N PRO A 269 -8.64 -12.21 22.22
CA PRO A 269 -8.46 -10.81 22.61
C PRO A 269 -7.00 -10.41 22.80
N SER A 270 -6.16 -11.34 23.26
CA SER A 270 -4.71 -11.18 23.31
C SER A 270 -4.00 -12.52 23.17
N ILE A 271 -2.70 -12.50 22.88
CA ILE A 271 -1.87 -13.72 22.77
C ILE A 271 -1.89 -14.53 24.08
N ASN A 272 -2.01 -13.85 25.22
CA ASN A 272 -1.96 -14.48 26.55
C ASN A 272 -3.35 -14.79 27.13
N ARG A 273 -4.44 -14.39 26.45
CA ARG A 273 -5.82 -14.58 26.92
C ARG A 273 -6.59 -15.45 25.93
N LYS A 274 -6.76 -16.72 26.29
CA LYS A 274 -7.60 -17.66 25.53
C LYS A 274 -9.10 -17.47 25.75
N ASN A 275 -9.51 -16.73 26.78
CA ASN A 275 -10.93 -16.52 27.08
C ASN A 275 -11.53 -15.40 26.24
N GLY A 276 -12.61 -15.72 25.53
CA GLY A 276 -13.33 -14.81 24.66
C GLY A 276 -12.79 -14.72 23.23
N PHE A 277 -13.46 -13.89 22.43
CA PHE A 277 -13.14 -13.62 21.04
C PHE A 277 -13.35 -12.14 20.72
N LYS A 278 -12.44 -11.56 19.95
CA LYS A 278 -12.57 -10.23 19.36
C LYS A 278 -13.04 -10.38 17.92
N VAL A 279 -14.13 -9.71 17.57
CA VAL A 279 -14.62 -9.61 16.19
C VAL A 279 -14.26 -8.23 15.65
N GLU A 280 -13.66 -8.17 14.46
CA GLU A 280 -13.15 -6.94 13.87
C GLU A 280 -13.39 -6.87 12.36
N LEU A 281 -14.02 -5.79 11.90
CA LEU A 281 -14.14 -5.51 10.47
C LEU A 281 -12.88 -4.84 9.93
N ARG A 282 -12.31 -5.42 8.88
CA ARG A 282 -11.14 -4.89 8.17
C ARG A 282 -11.50 -4.64 6.72
N GLY A 283 -11.30 -3.43 6.24
CA GLY A 283 -11.68 -3.05 4.88
C GLY A 283 -11.31 -1.61 4.58
N ALA A 284 -10.01 -1.32 4.63
CA ALA A 284 -9.46 0.04 4.66
C ALA A 284 -9.45 0.76 3.30
N SER A 285 -9.59 0.04 2.17
CA SER A 285 -9.58 0.66 0.84
C SER A 285 -10.68 1.73 0.72
N ILE A 286 -10.31 2.87 0.14
CA ILE A 286 -11.22 3.99 -0.10
C ILE A 286 -12.51 3.56 -0.81
N SER A 287 -12.38 2.63 -1.77
CA SER A 287 -13.50 2.09 -2.57
C SER A 287 -14.44 1.15 -1.81
N ARG A 288 -14.05 0.69 -0.61
CA ARG A 288 -14.76 -0.29 0.23
C ARG A 288 -15.13 0.28 1.60
N MET A 289 -14.51 1.36 2.03
CA MET A 289 -14.61 1.87 3.39
C MET A 289 -16.05 2.23 3.80
N VAL A 290 -16.86 2.80 2.90
CA VAL A 290 -18.27 3.12 3.22
C VAL A 290 -19.09 1.87 3.45
N GLU A 291 -18.85 0.82 2.69
CA GLU A 291 -19.46 -0.49 2.87
C GLU A 291 -19.04 -1.08 4.23
N THR A 292 -17.74 -1.10 4.54
CA THR A 292 -17.21 -1.54 5.86
C THR A 292 -17.84 -0.77 7.02
N MET A 293 -17.96 0.56 6.91
CA MET A 293 -18.57 1.42 7.92
C MET A 293 -20.07 1.15 8.10
N LYS A 294 -20.80 0.85 7.02
CA LYS A 294 -22.22 0.47 7.09
C LYS A 294 -22.39 -0.88 7.80
N MET A 295 -21.55 -1.87 7.48
CA MET A 295 -21.52 -3.17 8.15
C MET A 295 -21.29 -3.01 9.65
N PHE A 296 -20.25 -2.27 10.04
CA PHE A 296 -19.93 -2.00 11.44
C PHE A 296 -21.11 -1.37 12.19
N LEU A 297 -21.69 -0.29 11.62
CA LEU A 297 -22.80 0.41 12.27
C LEU A 297 -24.07 -0.44 12.41
N ALA A 298 -24.29 -1.41 11.50
CA ALA A 298 -25.41 -2.32 11.58
C ALA A 298 -25.21 -3.40 12.66
N ILE A 299 -24.02 -3.99 12.74
CA ILE A 299 -23.65 -4.95 13.79
C ILE A 299 -23.72 -4.28 15.16
N GLN A 300 -23.15 -3.07 15.28
CA GLN A 300 -23.23 -2.27 16.50
C GLN A 300 -24.68 -1.95 16.89
N LYS A 301 -25.57 -1.68 15.92
CA LYS A 301 -27.00 -1.44 16.17
C LYS A 301 -27.72 -2.70 16.66
N ALA A 302 -27.25 -3.88 16.28
CA ALA A 302 -27.74 -5.17 16.77
C ALA A 302 -27.20 -5.54 18.15
N SER A 303 -26.47 -4.63 18.82
CA SER A 303 -25.88 -4.83 20.15
C SER A 303 -24.90 -6.01 20.22
N LEU A 304 -24.27 -6.35 19.09
CA LEU A 304 -23.22 -7.36 19.03
C LEU A 304 -21.85 -6.71 19.23
N PRO A 305 -20.96 -7.27 20.08
CA PRO A 305 -19.60 -6.75 20.25
C PRO A 305 -18.82 -6.77 18.94
N ILE A 306 -18.29 -5.62 18.53
CA ILE A 306 -17.62 -5.45 17.24
C ILE A 306 -16.60 -4.31 17.29
N SER A 307 -15.45 -4.52 16.68
CA SER A 307 -14.45 -3.49 16.38
C SER A 307 -14.38 -3.21 14.88
N ILE A 308 -13.74 -2.11 14.53
CA ILE A 308 -13.26 -1.82 13.17
C ILE A 308 -11.74 -1.65 13.23
N ASP A 309 -11.03 -2.04 12.17
CA ASP A 309 -9.59 -1.80 12.06
C ASP A 309 -9.29 -0.30 12.00
N ASP A 310 -8.21 0.10 12.67
CA ASP A 310 -7.75 1.49 12.85
C ASP A 310 -8.89 2.52 13.08
N PRO A 311 -9.61 2.48 14.22
CA PRO A 311 -10.73 3.39 14.48
C PRO A 311 -10.35 4.88 14.40
N GLU A 312 -9.14 5.24 14.82
CA GLU A 312 -8.64 6.62 14.70
C GLU A 312 -8.39 7.00 13.25
N GLY A 313 -7.82 6.11 12.44
CA GLY A 313 -7.72 6.31 10.99
C GLY A 313 -9.08 6.52 10.34
N VAL A 314 -10.09 5.74 10.72
CA VAL A 314 -11.48 5.94 10.26
C VAL A 314 -11.98 7.34 10.59
N ARG A 315 -11.79 7.77 11.85
CA ARG A 315 -12.19 9.11 12.31
C ARG A 315 -11.46 10.20 11.53
N LYS A 316 -10.12 10.12 11.41
CA LYS A 316 -9.30 11.10 10.68
C LYS A 316 -9.77 11.25 9.23
N ARG A 317 -10.00 10.14 8.54
CA ARG A 317 -10.52 10.12 7.16
C ARG A 317 -11.93 10.69 7.05
N LEU A 318 -12.82 10.42 7.99
CA LEU A 318 -14.16 11.03 7.97
C LEU A 318 -14.12 12.56 8.17
N LEU A 319 -13.18 13.04 8.98
CA LEU A 319 -13.02 14.46 9.32
C LEU A 319 -12.03 15.22 8.41
N ALA A 320 -11.40 14.54 7.44
CA ALA A 320 -10.33 15.09 6.61
C ALA A 320 -9.12 15.60 7.43
N GLN A 321 -8.84 14.95 8.56
CA GLN A 321 -7.69 15.21 9.43
C GLN A 321 -6.48 14.34 9.08
N ASP A 322 -6.64 13.43 8.12
CA ASP A 322 -5.59 12.65 7.50
C ASP A 322 -4.85 13.43 6.40
N ASN A 323 -3.79 12.83 5.87
CA ASN A 323 -3.05 13.35 4.72
C ASN A 323 -3.35 12.53 3.47
N ILE A 324 -3.22 13.19 2.31
CA ILE A 324 -3.14 12.53 1.01
C ILE A 324 -1.68 12.45 0.60
N GLY A 325 -1.24 11.26 0.18
CA GLY A 325 0.09 11.07 -0.38
C GLY A 325 0.15 11.54 -1.83
N ILE A 326 1.14 12.36 -2.15
CA ILE A 326 1.55 12.65 -3.53
C ILE A 326 2.58 11.61 -3.92
N VAL A 327 2.32 10.88 -4.99
CA VAL A 327 3.23 9.84 -5.50
C VAL A 327 3.78 10.22 -6.88
N PRO A 328 5.00 9.75 -7.22
CA PRO A 328 5.56 9.92 -8.55
C PRO A 328 4.66 9.34 -9.65
N CYS A 329 4.64 10.00 -10.81
CA CYS A 329 3.82 9.61 -11.98
C CYS A 329 4.20 8.25 -12.58
N TYR A 330 5.36 7.70 -12.22
CA TYR A 330 5.82 6.39 -12.68
C TYR A 330 5.42 5.25 -11.72
N ASP A 331 4.94 5.57 -10.51
CA ASP A 331 4.53 4.56 -9.54
C ASP A 331 3.08 4.13 -9.75
N SER A 332 2.75 2.88 -9.43
CA SER A 332 1.36 2.42 -9.42
C SER A 332 0.64 2.95 -8.20
N LEU A 333 -0.56 3.53 -8.35
CA LEU A 333 -1.41 3.89 -7.21
C LEU A 333 -1.79 2.67 -6.34
N HIS A 334 -1.73 1.46 -6.91
CA HIS A 334 -2.00 0.23 -6.17
C HIS A 334 -0.97 0.06 -5.05
N ARG A 335 -1.44 0.16 -3.79
CA ARG A 335 -0.64 0.07 -2.56
C ARG A 335 0.35 1.21 -2.32
N ALA A 336 0.34 2.28 -3.12
CA ALA A 336 1.36 3.32 -2.94
C ALA A 336 1.26 4.07 -1.59
N CYS A 337 0.11 4.02 -0.90
CA CYS A 337 0.01 4.50 0.48
C CYS A 337 0.98 3.77 1.44
N GLN A 338 1.42 2.54 1.11
CA GLN A 338 2.37 1.77 1.92
C GLN A 338 3.80 2.34 1.89
N HIS A 339 4.11 3.26 0.97
CA HIS A 339 5.39 3.99 0.97
C HIS A 339 5.49 5.05 2.07
N PHE A 340 4.35 5.41 2.68
CA PHE A 340 4.29 6.39 3.74
C PHE A 340 4.33 5.69 5.10
N ARG A 341 4.92 6.37 6.08
CA ARG A 341 5.00 5.84 7.43
C ARG A 341 3.63 5.95 8.10
N LYS A 342 3.37 5.07 9.07
CA LYS A 342 2.08 5.05 9.79
C LYS A 342 1.78 6.37 10.52
N ASP A 343 2.82 7.04 11.03
CA ASP A 343 2.71 8.33 11.72
C ASP A 343 2.39 9.52 10.79
N GLU A 344 2.33 9.29 9.48
CA GLU A 344 1.96 10.32 8.49
C GLU A 344 0.48 10.33 8.14
N ASP A 345 -0.29 9.38 8.65
CA ASP A 345 -1.75 9.28 8.44
C ASP A 345 -2.15 9.34 6.95
N VAL A 346 -1.39 8.66 6.08
CA VAL A 346 -1.68 8.59 4.65
C VAL A 346 -2.44 7.31 4.33
N TYR A 347 -3.72 7.46 3.99
CA TYR A 347 -4.61 6.34 3.65
C TYR A 347 -4.96 6.26 2.17
N ASP A 348 -4.74 7.34 1.44
CA ASP A 348 -5.03 7.45 0.02
C ASP A 348 -3.96 8.31 -0.68
N VAL A 349 -3.83 8.13 -1.98
CA VAL A 349 -2.77 8.72 -2.79
C VAL A 349 -3.30 9.28 -4.09
N LEU A 350 -2.59 10.26 -4.65
CA LEU A 350 -2.82 10.80 -5.98
C LEU A 350 -1.51 11.15 -6.66
N TYR A 351 -1.52 11.22 -7.99
CA TYR A 351 -0.40 11.81 -8.71
C TYR A 351 -0.43 13.33 -8.57
N TYR A 352 0.74 13.96 -8.52
CA TYR A 352 0.81 15.43 -8.54
C TYR A 352 0.06 16.03 -9.74
N ASP A 353 0.02 15.31 -10.86
CA ASP A 353 -0.67 15.75 -12.07
C ASP A 353 -2.20 15.75 -11.96
N ASP A 354 -2.77 14.92 -11.07
CA ASP A 354 -4.21 14.86 -10.78
C ASP A 354 -4.72 16.14 -10.10
N LEU A 355 -3.83 16.94 -9.51
CA LEU A 355 -4.17 18.26 -8.98
C LEU A 355 -4.62 19.24 -10.09
N GLY A 356 -4.26 18.97 -11.36
CA GLY A 356 -4.70 19.74 -12.52
C GLY A 356 -4.46 21.24 -12.39
N ARG A 357 -5.50 22.04 -12.65
CA ARG A 357 -5.46 23.51 -12.54
C ARG A 357 -5.22 24.03 -11.11
N PHE A 358 -5.36 23.18 -10.09
CA PHE A 358 -5.24 23.56 -8.69
C PHE A 358 -3.82 23.44 -8.14
N LYS A 359 -2.85 22.94 -8.94
CA LYS A 359 -1.43 22.83 -8.54
C LYS A 359 -0.91 24.10 -7.86
N ARG A 360 -1.07 25.27 -8.47
CA ARG A 360 -0.58 26.54 -7.92
C ARG A 360 -1.10 26.84 -6.50
N ARG A 361 -2.33 26.42 -6.18
CA ARG A 361 -2.95 26.63 -4.85
C ARG A 361 -2.45 25.61 -3.83
N ILE A 362 -2.17 24.39 -4.25
CA ILE A 362 -1.91 23.25 -3.38
C ILE A 362 -0.41 23.04 -3.15
N SER A 363 0.43 23.22 -4.17
CA SER A 363 1.87 22.95 -4.11
C SER A 363 2.62 23.62 -2.97
N PRO A 364 2.31 24.88 -2.57
CA PRO A 364 2.95 25.49 -1.41
C PRO A 364 2.70 24.78 -0.08
N PHE A 365 1.66 23.96 0.01
CA PHE A 365 1.26 23.20 1.20
C PHE A 365 1.64 21.72 1.12
N ILE A 366 2.33 21.30 0.06
CA ILE A 366 2.86 19.94 -0.05
C ILE A 366 4.18 19.89 0.73
N THR A 367 4.23 19.03 1.74
CA THR A 367 5.49 18.66 2.40
C THR A 367 6.16 17.58 1.57
N TRP A 368 7.13 17.97 0.76
CA TRP A 368 7.89 17.05 -0.09
C TRP A 368 8.84 16.18 0.75
N LYS A 369 8.89 14.89 0.41
CA LYS A 369 9.87 13.96 0.98
C LYS A 369 11.27 14.33 0.53
N PRO A 370 12.30 14.06 1.35
CA PRO A 370 13.68 14.28 0.95
C PRO A 370 14.02 13.43 -0.27
N LEU A 371 14.76 14.03 -1.20
CA LEU A 371 15.37 13.30 -2.31
C LEU A 371 16.63 12.58 -1.82
N PRO A 372 17.00 11.44 -2.44
CA PRO A 372 18.23 10.74 -2.11
C PRO A 372 19.44 11.65 -2.31
N LEU A 373 20.28 11.75 -1.29
CA LEU A 373 21.52 12.51 -1.37
C LEU A 373 22.63 11.62 -1.93
N LEU A 374 23.27 12.07 -3.01
CA LEU A 374 24.44 11.40 -3.56
C LEU A 374 25.70 12.08 -3.04
N LYS A 375 26.40 11.41 -2.13
CA LYS A 375 27.60 11.93 -1.45
C LYS A 375 28.81 11.04 -1.73
N PRO A 376 29.97 11.58 -2.12
CA PRO A 376 31.21 10.80 -2.23
C PRO A 376 31.60 10.23 -0.86
N ARG A 377 32.08 8.99 -0.85
CA ARG A 377 32.67 8.40 0.35
C ARG A 377 33.97 9.12 0.70
N ASN A 378 34.11 9.53 1.96
CA ASN A 378 35.40 9.96 2.48
C ASN A 378 36.31 8.73 2.43
N LYS A 379 37.44 8.85 1.74
CA LYS A 379 38.50 7.84 1.79
C LYS A 379 39.19 7.87 3.14
#